data_AF-A0A7R9E7Z5-F1
#
_entry.id   AF-A0A7R9E7Z5-F1
#
_cell.length_a   1.000
_cell.length_b   1.000
_cell.length_c   1.000
_cell.angle_alpha   90.00
_cell.angle_beta   90.00
_cell.angle_gamma   90.00
#
_symmetry.space_group_name_H-M   'P 1'
#
loop_
_entity.id
_entity.type
_entity.pdbx_description
1 polymer ?
#
loop_
_entity_poly.entity_id
_entity_poly.type
_entity_poly.pdbx_seq_one_letter_code
_entity_poly.pdbx_strand_id
1 'polypeptide(L)'
;MLPPKLLESGAKVVYIARNPKDVAVSCYHFKRLVQAFGYTGDFASYWDYFEKNQRNHLRELKLFSASQDEFGKTSSSQIRLPPTPTSPLTTPVLRVNPSLYCDLNCYRIHDVGRLGSMVATYREFARCYYASILIPWAPYWAHINEGWKRRHQPNVLFLFYEDINKDLPGTVKKVAQFLNKSLSDEQVAQMSKHLNIENFRRNPAVNMDFLKEVGLLNSGEQSFIRKGGVGGWTSEFTPELNQRADRWIHEHLKNTDIRFPSTN
;
A
#
# COMPACT_ATOMS: atom_id res chain seq x y z
N MET A 1 2.49 7.43 -4.41
CA MET A 1 3.42 7.82 -5.49
C MET A 1 4.48 8.72 -4.87
N LEU A 2 5.74 8.68 -5.34
CA LEU A 2 6.88 9.24 -4.61
C LEU A 2 6.72 10.73 -4.32
N PRO A 3 7.18 11.22 -3.16
CA PRO A 3 7.26 12.65 -2.90
C PRO A 3 8.11 13.36 -3.99
N PRO A 4 7.66 14.50 -4.55
CA PRO A 4 8.27 15.13 -5.72
C PRO A 4 9.77 15.45 -5.63
N LYS A 5 10.33 15.55 -4.42
CA LYS A 5 11.74 15.90 -4.18
C LYS A 5 12.55 14.78 -3.51
N LEU A 6 11.97 13.60 -3.33
CA LEU A 6 12.65 12.50 -2.64
C LEU A 6 13.92 12.05 -3.37
N LEU A 7 13.90 12.09 -4.71
CA LEU A 7 15.05 11.67 -5.51
C LEU A 7 16.12 12.76 -5.62
N GLU A 8 15.76 14.01 -5.33
CA GLU A 8 16.68 15.15 -5.31
C GLU A 8 17.43 15.27 -3.97
N SER A 9 16.91 14.67 -2.90
CA SER A 9 17.50 14.76 -1.56
C SER A 9 18.76 13.90 -1.36
N GLY A 10 19.14 13.10 -2.36
CA GLY A 10 20.18 12.09 -2.24
C GLY A 10 19.73 10.80 -1.54
N ALA A 11 18.45 10.68 -1.16
CA ALA A 11 17.91 9.44 -0.63
C ALA A 11 17.98 8.32 -1.67
N LYS A 12 18.29 7.11 -1.20
CA LYS A 12 18.27 5.88 -1.99
C LYS A 12 16.91 5.20 -1.84
N VAL A 13 16.29 4.86 -2.97
CA VAL A 13 14.94 4.27 -3.01
C VAL A 13 15.03 2.86 -3.57
N VAL A 14 14.49 1.89 -2.84
CA VAL A 14 14.38 0.49 -3.31
C VAL A 14 12.91 0.20 -3.64
N TYR A 15 12.65 -0.10 -4.90
CA TYR A 15 11.36 -0.60 -5.38
C TYR A 15 11.37 -2.12 -5.44
N ILE A 16 10.32 -2.75 -4.92
CA ILE A 16 10.11 -4.18 -5.02
C ILE A 16 8.79 -4.41 -5.74
N ALA A 17 8.87 -4.94 -6.96
CA ALA A 17 7.73 -5.43 -7.72
C ALA A 17 7.50 -6.91 -7.41
N ARG A 18 6.25 -7.34 -7.43
CA ARG A 18 5.87 -8.75 -7.26
C ARG A 18 4.69 -9.02 -8.18
N ASN A 19 4.57 -10.26 -8.67
CA ASN A 19 3.46 -10.68 -9.51
C ASN A 19 2.11 -10.21 -8.91
N PRO A 20 1.25 -9.55 -9.69
CA PRO A 20 0.05 -8.94 -9.14
C PRO A 20 -0.97 -9.95 -8.59
N LYS A 21 -1.00 -11.19 -9.09
CA LYS A 21 -1.84 -12.26 -8.52
C LYS A 21 -1.41 -12.58 -7.09
N ASP A 22 -0.11 -12.69 -6.90
CA ASP A 22 0.54 -12.91 -5.61
C ASP A 22 0.30 -11.73 -4.65
N VAL A 23 0.32 -10.49 -5.16
CA VAL A 23 -0.04 -9.29 -4.39
C VAL A 23 -1.50 -9.31 -3.97
N ALA A 24 -2.42 -9.63 -4.89
CA ALA A 24 -3.85 -9.69 -4.58
C ALA A 24 -4.15 -10.71 -3.48
N VAL A 25 -3.55 -11.90 -3.53
CA VAL A 25 -3.70 -12.91 -2.46
C VAL A 25 -3.13 -12.43 -1.13
N SER A 26 -1.96 -11.78 -1.14
CA SER A 26 -1.41 -11.20 0.09
C SER A 26 -2.32 -10.12 0.68
N CYS A 27 -2.86 -9.23 -0.14
CA CYS A 27 -3.76 -8.17 0.32
C CYS A 27 -5.12 -8.71 0.80
N TYR A 28 -5.63 -9.78 0.17
CA TYR A 28 -6.83 -10.49 0.62
C TYR A 28 -6.66 -11.03 2.04
N HIS A 29 -5.61 -11.82 2.28
CA HIS A 29 -5.33 -12.38 3.61
C HIS A 29 -5.02 -11.30 4.64
N PHE A 30 -4.34 -10.22 4.25
CA PHE A 30 -4.09 -9.09 5.15
C PHE A 30 -5.38 -8.35 5.56
N LYS A 31 -6.32 -8.16 4.63
CA LYS A 31 -7.62 -7.55 4.90
C LYS A 31 -8.53 -8.42 5.76
N ARG A 32 -8.40 -9.75 5.66
CA ARG A 32 -9.04 -10.68 6.60
C ARG A 32 -8.36 -10.68 7.96
N LEU A 33 -7.04 -10.57 8.01
CA LEU A 33 -6.27 -10.60 9.25
C LEU A 33 -6.51 -9.37 10.14
N VAL A 34 -6.48 -8.15 9.60
CA VAL A 34 -6.56 -6.93 10.43
C VAL A 34 -8.01 -6.51 10.61
N GLN A 35 -8.48 -6.48 11.86
CA GLN A 35 -9.88 -6.19 12.23
C GLN A 35 -10.40 -4.87 11.66
N ALA A 36 -9.53 -3.87 11.53
CA ALA A 36 -9.92 -2.55 11.05
C ALA A 36 -10.42 -2.56 9.59
N PHE A 37 -10.03 -3.53 8.76
CA PHE A 37 -10.54 -3.62 7.39
C PHE A 37 -11.93 -4.24 7.29
N GLY A 38 -12.34 -5.06 8.27
CA GLY A 38 -13.68 -5.66 8.32
C GLY A 38 -14.06 -6.53 7.10
N TYR A 39 -13.08 -7.04 6.34
CA TYR A 39 -13.37 -7.80 5.12
C TYR A 39 -13.70 -9.26 5.44
N THR A 40 -14.90 -9.71 5.06
CA THR A 40 -15.41 -11.06 5.32
C THR A 40 -15.80 -11.83 4.05
N GLY A 41 -15.61 -11.23 2.87
CA GLY A 41 -15.93 -11.85 1.59
C GLY A 41 -14.91 -12.93 1.17
N ASP A 42 -15.25 -13.66 0.11
CA ASP A 42 -14.35 -14.64 -0.50
C ASP A 42 -13.27 -13.98 -1.38
N PHE A 43 -12.34 -14.79 -1.89
CA PHE A 43 -11.29 -14.29 -2.76
C PHE A 43 -11.81 -13.80 -4.12
N ALA A 44 -12.87 -14.42 -4.66
CA ALA A 44 -13.45 -14.03 -5.94
C ALA A 44 -14.01 -12.59 -5.88
N SER A 45 -14.78 -12.29 -4.84
CA SER A 45 -15.29 -10.94 -4.54
C SER A 45 -14.16 -9.96 -4.27
N TYR A 46 -13.10 -10.42 -3.61
CA TYR A 46 -11.92 -9.60 -3.35
C TYR A 46 -11.19 -9.23 -4.64
N TRP A 47 -10.99 -10.20 -5.53
CA TRP A 47 -10.36 -9.99 -6.83
C TRP A 47 -11.15 -8.98 -7.66
N ASP A 48 -12.47 -9.09 -7.64
CA ASP A 48 -13.40 -8.14 -8.24
C ASP A 48 -13.15 -6.71 -7.77
N TYR A 49 -13.04 -6.53 -6.45
CA TYR A 49 -12.66 -5.26 -5.85
C TYR A 49 -11.24 -4.84 -6.25
N PHE A 50 -10.27 -5.74 -6.23
CA PHE A 50 -8.87 -5.48 -6.56
C PHE A 50 -8.70 -4.98 -7.99
N GLU A 51 -9.38 -5.60 -8.95
CA GLU A 51 -9.35 -5.21 -10.35
C GLU A 51 -10.07 -3.87 -10.59
N LYS A 52 -11.25 -3.68 -10.00
CA LYS A 52 -12.08 -2.47 -10.19
C LYS A 52 -11.44 -1.23 -9.55
N ASN A 53 -10.80 -1.39 -8.40
CA ASN A 53 -10.12 -0.30 -7.69
C ASN A 53 -9.08 0.41 -8.58
N GLN A 54 -8.38 -0.37 -9.40
CA GLN A 54 -7.39 0.12 -10.35
C GLN A 54 -8.00 1.03 -11.43
N ARG A 55 -9.28 0.79 -11.78
CA ARG A 55 -10.02 1.57 -12.78
C ARG A 55 -10.64 2.84 -12.19
N ASN A 56 -11.15 2.77 -10.96
CA ASN A 56 -11.87 3.89 -10.34
C ASN A 56 -10.94 5.02 -9.91
N HIS A 57 -9.78 4.71 -9.33
CA HIS A 57 -8.82 5.75 -8.94
C HIS A 57 -8.25 6.51 -10.14
N LEU A 58 -8.12 5.87 -11.32
CA LEU A 58 -7.72 6.55 -12.56
C LEU A 58 -8.80 7.52 -13.08
N ARG A 59 -10.08 7.26 -12.81
CA ARG A 59 -11.18 8.19 -13.14
C ARG A 59 -11.19 9.37 -12.19
N GLU A 60 -11.03 9.13 -10.89
CA GLU A 60 -10.97 10.17 -9.87
C GLU A 60 -9.75 11.08 -10.03
N LEU A 61 -8.57 10.53 -10.34
CA LEU A 61 -7.38 11.34 -10.65
C LEU A 61 -7.56 12.21 -11.90
N LYS A 62 -8.24 11.69 -12.94
CA LYS A 62 -8.55 12.46 -14.16
C LYS A 62 -9.56 13.58 -13.91
N LEU A 63 -10.56 13.33 -13.06
CA LEU A 63 -11.54 14.33 -12.66
C LEU A 63 -10.89 15.41 -11.78
N PHE A 64 -9.98 15.02 -10.89
CA PHE A 64 -9.22 15.94 -10.04
C PHE A 64 -8.24 16.80 -10.85
N SER A 65 -7.56 16.24 -11.85
CA SER A 65 -6.71 17.04 -12.74
C SER A 65 -7.53 18.02 -13.58
N ALA A 66 -8.71 17.60 -14.06
CA ALA A 66 -9.59 18.46 -14.84
C ALA A 66 -10.17 19.63 -14.00
N SER A 67 -10.46 19.42 -12.72
CA SER A 67 -10.95 20.48 -11.84
C SER A 67 -9.87 21.49 -11.42
N GLN A 68 -8.61 21.07 -11.31
CA GLN A 68 -7.47 21.96 -11.07
C GLN A 68 -7.24 22.91 -12.26
N ASP A 69 -7.40 22.42 -13.49
CA ASP A 69 -7.28 23.23 -14.71
C ASP A 69 -8.41 24.26 -14.86
N GLU A 70 -9.61 23.99 -14.33
CA GLU A 70 -10.72 24.95 -14.29
C GLU A 70 -10.55 26.00 -13.18
N PHE A 71 -10.06 25.61 -12.00
CA PHE A 71 -9.73 26.55 -10.92
C PHE A 71 -8.58 27.50 -11.26
N GLY A 72 -7.59 27.02 -12.05
CA GLY A 72 -6.51 27.86 -12.57
C GLY A 72 -6.97 28.97 -13.51
N LYS A 73 -8.19 28.86 -14.08
CA LYS A 73 -8.78 29.88 -14.97
C LYS A 73 -9.68 30.89 -14.24
N THR A 74 -10.00 30.68 -12.96
CA THR A 74 -11.00 31.47 -12.23
C THR A 74 -10.50 32.18 -10.96
N SER A 75 -9.19 32.36 -10.79
CA SER A 75 -8.64 33.18 -9.68
C SER A 75 -7.98 34.46 -10.18
N SER A 76 -8.81 35.44 -10.53
CA SER A 76 -8.45 36.86 -10.67
C SER A 76 -9.50 37.71 -9.95
N SER A 77 -9.78 37.41 -8.68
CA SER A 77 -10.54 38.31 -7.81
C SER A 77 -10.16 38.04 -6.36
N GLN A 78 -9.44 39.00 -5.77
CA GLN A 78 -9.00 38.99 -4.37
C GLN A 78 -10.20 38.84 -3.42
N ILE A 79 -10.29 37.72 -2.71
CA ILE A 79 -11.16 37.59 -1.54
C ILE A 79 -10.40 38.17 -0.34
N ARG A 80 -10.83 39.35 0.13
CA ARG A 80 -10.34 39.98 1.37
C ARG A 80 -10.89 39.23 2.57
N LEU A 81 -10.00 38.73 3.44
CA LEU A 81 -10.38 38.15 4.74
C LEU A 81 -10.70 39.28 5.75
N PRO A 82 -11.72 39.13 6.61
CA PRO A 82 -12.01 40.09 7.68
C PRO A 82 -10.98 39.99 8.83
N PRO A 83 -10.76 41.08 9.59
CA PRO A 83 -9.72 41.11 10.62
C PRO A 83 -10.11 40.31 11.87
N THR A 84 -9.12 39.62 12.44
CA THR A 84 -9.20 38.79 13.64
C THR A 84 -9.31 39.65 14.91
N PRO A 85 -10.22 39.37 15.86
CA PRO A 85 -10.21 40.03 17.17
C PRO A 85 -9.16 39.40 18.10
N THR A 86 -8.34 40.25 18.72
CA THR A 86 -7.32 39.91 19.71
C THR A 86 -7.90 39.88 21.13
N SER A 87 -7.79 38.75 21.84
CA SER A 87 -7.74 38.74 23.31
C SER A 87 -7.03 37.47 23.81
N PRO A 88 -6.24 37.53 24.91
CA PRO A 88 -5.33 36.46 25.31
C PRO A 88 -5.87 35.61 26.48
N LEU A 89 -5.69 34.28 26.41
CA LEU A 89 -5.09 33.42 27.46
C LEU A 89 -5.47 31.92 27.30
N THR A 90 -4.42 31.10 27.33
CA THR A 90 -4.29 29.72 27.88
C THR A 90 -5.05 28.54 27.27
N THR A 91 -4.44 27.87 26.27
CA THR A 91 -4.04 26.43 26.17
C THR A 91 -3.98 26.01 24.68
N PRO A 92 -2.97 25.23 24.24
CA PRO A 92 -2.89 24.81 22.84
C PRO A 92 -3.89 23.68 22.58
N VAL A 93 -5.11 24.02 22.18
CA VAL A 93 -5.98 23.09 21.47
C VAL A 93 -5.44 22.94 20.06
N LEU A 94 -4.90 21.76 19.75
CA LEU A 94 -4.53 21.36 18.40
C LEU A 94 -5.81 21.29 17.56
N ARG A 95 -6.18 22.40 16.91
CA ARG A 95 -7.29 22.45 15.95
C ARG A 95 -6.88 21.68 14.70
N VAL A 96 -7.24 20.40 14.64
CA VAL A 96 -7.32 19.68 13.36
C VAL A 96 -8.54 20.23 12.62
N ASN A 97 -8.32 20.87 11.48
CA ASN A 97 -9.39 21.37 10.61
C ASN A 97 -9.96 20.19 9.79
N PRO A 98 -11.18 19.66 10.07
CA PRO A 98 -11.67 18.43 9.45
C PRO A 98 -12.43 18.65 8.13
N SER A 99 -12.40 19.86 7.56
CA SER A 99 -13.45 20.28 6.62
C SER A 99 -13.19 20.08 5.12
N LEU A 100 -12.26 19.23 4.68
CA LEU A 100 -11.99 19.12 3.22
C LEU A 100 -11.76 17.71 2.65
N TYR A 101 -12.09 16.64 3.37
CA TYR A 101 -11.97 15.27 2.81
C TYR A 101 -13.13 14.31 3.11
N CYS A 102 -14.25 14.81 3.66
CA CYS A 102 -15.42 13.98 3.99
C CYS A 102 -16.58 14.08 2.99
N ASP A 103 -16.45 14.81 1.89
CA ASP A 103 -17.47 14.84 0.86
C ASP A 103 -17.10 13.85 -0.25
N LEU A 104 -17.51 12.59 -0.08
CA LEU A 104 -18.20 11.77 -1.08
C LEU A 104 -18.43 10.36 -0.52
N ASN A 105 -19.71 10.09 -0.21
CA ASN A 105 -20.32 8.81 0.18
C ASN A 105 -20.25 8.36 1.65
N CYS A 106 -20.73 9.21 2.57
CA CYS A 106 -21.34 8.72 3.82
C CYS A 106 -22.79 8.25 3.54
N TYR A 107 -23.03 6.94 3.55
CA TYR A 107 -24.37 6.43 3.82
C TYR A 107 -24.80 6.96 5.20
N ARG A 108 -25.99 7.59 5.26
CA ARG A 108 -26.61 8.16 6.47
C ARG A 108 -26.49 7.21 7.67
N ILE A 109 -25.71 7.61 8.67
CA ILE A 109 -25.83 7.10 10.03
C ILE A 109 -26.52 8.21 10.84
N HIS A 110 -27.85 8.23 10.80
CA HIS A 110 -28.59 8.89 11.85
C HIS A 110 -28.75 7.89 12.99
N ASP A 111 -28.34 8.34 14.18
CA ASP A 111 -28.64 7.79 15.50
C ASP A 111 -27.50 7.00 16.19
N VAL A 112 -26.56 7.74 16.80
CA VAL A 112 -25.72 7.22 17.89
C VAL A 112 -25.65 8.27 19.01
N GLY A 113 -26.77 8.46 19.70
CA GLY A 113 -26.81 9.18 20.97
C GLY A 113 -26.49 8.24 22.14
N ARG A 114 -25.22 8.18 22.58
CA ARG A 114 -24.75 8.12 23.99
C ARG A 114 -23.28 7.69 24.12
N LEU A 115 -22.43 8.70 24.31
CA LEU A 115 -21.29 8.79 25.26
C LEU A 115 -20.55 7.51 25.67
N GLY A 116 -19.45 7.26 24.95
CA GLY A 116 -18.26 6.49 25.35
C GLY A 116 -17.01 7.00 24.61
N SER A 117 -16.97 8.31 24.31
CA SER A 117 -16.42 8.89 23.09
C SER A 117 -14.97 9.40 23.21
N MET A 118 -13.99 8.51 23.10
CA MET A 118 -12.69 8.88 22.50
C MET A 118 -11.92 7.69 21.90
N VAL A 119 -12.08 6.49 22.44
CA VAL A 119 -11.44 5.26 21.92
C VAL A 119 -12.28 4.62 20.79
N ALA A 120 -13.60 4.75 20.86
CA ALA A 120 -14.51 4.28 19.81
C ALA A 120 -14.32 5.05 18.48
N THR A 121 -14.06 6.36 18.54
CA THR A 121 -13.94 7.21 17.36
C THR A 121 -12.72 6.90 16.49
N TYR A 122 -11.56 6.54 17.05
CA TYR A 122 -10.42 6.13 16.21
C TYR A 122 -10.64 4.74 15.61
N ARG A 123 -11.22 3.80 16.36
CA ARG A 123 -11.52 2.45 15.84
C ARG A 123 -12.60 2.49 14.77
N GLU A 124 -13.62 3.33 14.93
CA GLU A 124 -14.68 3.55 13.95
C GLU A 124 -14.20 4.39 12.78
N PHE A 125 -13.40 5.43 13.00
CA PHE A 125 -12.74 6.17 11.93
C PHE A 125 -11.79 5.25 11.15
N ALA A 126 -10.95 4.47 11.81
CA ALA A 126 -10.10 3.47 11.17
C ALA A 126 -10.95 2.42 10.45
N ARG A 127 -12.07 1.95 11.02
CA ARG A 127 -12.99 1.05 10.30
C ARG A 127 -13.61 1.70 9.08
N CYS A 128 -14.15 2.90 9.18
CA CYS A 128 -14.79 3.59 8.06
C CYS A 128 -13.77 4.03 7.01
N TYR A 129 -12.63 4.57 7.43
CA TYR A 129 -11.46 4.87 6.60
C TYR A 129 -10.99 3.56 5.97
N TYR A 130 -10.50 2.56 6.70
CA TYR A 130 -9.95 1.32 6.10
C TYR A 130 -10.96 0.40 5.39
N ALA A 131 -12.25 0.47 5.70
CA ALA A 131 -13.31 -0.19 4.93
C ALA A 131 -13.66 0.57 3.64
N SER A 132 -13.52 1.90 3.61
CA SER A 132 -13.65 2.72 2.38
C SER A 132 -12.34 2.91 1.62
N ILE A 133 -11.18 2.67 2.26
CA ILE A 133 -9.87 2.84 1.66
C ILE A 133 -9.61 1.63 0.78
N LEU A 134 -9.50 2.01 -0.48
CA LEU A 134 -8.59 1.52 -1.48
C LEU A 134 -7.52 0.55 -0.95
N ILE A 135 -7.17 -0.50 -1.71
CA ILE A 135 -5.97 -1.29 -1.42
C ILE A 135 -4.82 -0.30 -1.12
N PRO A 136 -4.16 -0.36 0.07
CA PRO A 136 -3.15 0.62 0.42
C PRO A 136 -2.15 0.77 -0.72
N TRP A 137 -1.97 2.02 -1.16
CA TRP A 137 -1.07 2.41 -2.26
C TRP A 137 -1.43 1.85 -3.64
N ALA A 138 -2.68 1.45 -3.86
CA ALA A 138 -3.26 1.31 -5.19
C ALA A 138 -3.35 2.67 -5.91
N PRO A 139 -3.41 2.68 -7.26
CA PRO A 139 -3.37 1.55 -8.18
C PRO A 139 -2.00 0.86 -8.22
N TYR A 140 -2.02 -0.47 -8.19
CA TYR A 140 -0.84 -1.34 -8.32
C TYR A 140 -0.02 -0.96 -9.56
N TRP A 141 -0.67 -0.83 -10.72
CA TRP A 141 0.04 -0.53 -11.96
C TRP A 141 0.63 0.88 -11.97
N ALA A 142 -0.03 1.86 -11.35
CA ALA A 142 0.53 3.19 -11.22
C ALA A 142 1.82 3.16 -10.38
N HIS A 143 1.80 2.43 -9.27
CA HIS A 143 2.96 2.25 -8.40
C HIS A 143 4.13 1.55 -9.12
N ILE A 144 3.87 0.45 -9.82
CA ILE A 144 4.91 -0.28 -10.56
C ILE A 144 5.45 0.56 -11.72
N ASN A 145 4.59 1.23 -12.49
CA ASN A 145 5.01 2.06 -13.61
C ASN A 145 5.87 3.25 -13.16
N GLU A 146 5.56 3.87 -12.01
CA GLU A 146 6.38 4.95 -11.45
C GLU A 146 7.80 4.47 -11.15
N GLY A 147 7.93 3.37 -10.40
CA GLY A 147 9.24 2.79 -10.08
C GLY A 147 9.99 2.35 -11.35
N TRP A 148 9.28 1.73 -12.29
CA TRP A 148 9.87 1.22 -13.52
C TRP A 148 10.42 2.32 -14.43
N LYS A 149 9.73 3.46 -14.55
CA LYS A 149 10.21 4.62 -15.32
C LYS A 149 11.49 5.23 -14.74
N ARG A 150 11.68 5.11 -13.42
CA ARG A 150 12.81 5.71 -12.69
C ARG A 150 13.94 4.73 -12.42
N ARG A 151 13.81 3.46 -12.83
CA ARG A 151 14.73 2.35 -12.48
C ARG A 151 16.19 2.55 -12.88
N HIS A 152 16.46 3.44 -13.84
CA HIS A 152 17.81 3.75 -14.32
C HIS A 152 18.45 4.94 -13.60
N GLN A 153 17.74 5.57 -12.66
CA GLN A 153 18.31 6.64 -11.85
C GLN A 153 19.32 6.07 -10.84
N PRO A 154 20.44 6.76 -10.57
CA PRO A 154 21.53 6.21 -9.75
C PRO A 154 21.14 5.96 -8.29
N ASN A 155 20.08 6.62 -7.80
CA ASN A 155 19.54 6.46 -6.45
C ASN A 155 18.24 5.65 -6.41
N VAL A 156 17.93 4.89 -7.46
CA VAL A 156 16.78 3.98 -7.51
C VAL A 156 17.25 2.56 -7.82
N LEU A 157 16.88 1.62 -6.96
CA LEU A 157 17.09 0.19 -7.19
C LEU A 157 15.73 -0.48 -7.38
N PHE A 158 15.49 -1.02 -8.57
CA PHE A 158 14.29 -1.81 -8.86
C PHE A 158 14.60 -3.30 -8.77
N LEU A 159 13.80 -4.03 -7.98
CA LEU A 159 13.91 -5.47 -7.76
C LEU A 159 12.57 -6.16 -8.02
N PHE A 160 12.63 -7.42 -8.42
CA PHE A 160 11.48 -8.32 -8.37
C PHE A 160 11.58 -9.20 -7.13
N TYR A 161 10.46 -9.40 -6.45
CA TYR A 161 10.36 -10.32 -5.31
C TYR A 161 10.73 -11.75 -5.72
N GLU A 162 10.41 -12.13 -6.94
CA GLU A 162 10.75 -13.41 -7.54
C GLU A 162 12.27 -13.61 -7.60
N ASP A 163 13.04 -12.57 -7.95
CA ASP A 163 14.50 -12.63 -7.95
C ASP A 163 15.07 -12.72 -6.53
N ILE A 164 14.46 -12.03 -5.56
CA ILE A 164 14.84 -12.13 -4.13
C ILE A 164 14.67 -13.58 -3.65
N ASN A 165 13.60 -14.24 -4.07
CA ASN A 165 13.32 -15.62 -3.68
C ASN A 165 14.27 -16.61 -4.39
N LYS A 166 14.60 -16.34 -5.65
CA LYS A 166 15.49 -17.18 -6.46
C LYS A 166 16.95 -17.11 -6.01
N ASP A 167 17.45 -15.92 -5.69
CA ASP A 167 18.83 -15.69 -5.24
C ASP A 167 18.88 -14.59 -4.17
N LEU A 168 18.58 -14.99 -2.94
CA LEU A 168 18.65 -14.11 -1.78
C LEU A 168 20.08 -13.58 -1.52
N PRO A 169 21.15 -14.42 -1.50
CA PRO A 169 22.52 -13.93 -1.31
C PRO A 169 22.95 -12.91 -2.36
N GLY A 170 22.68 -13.17 -3.65
CA GLY A 170 22.98 -12.23 -4.72
C GLY A 170 22.20 -10.92 -4.59
N THR A 171 20.93 -11.00 -4.17
CA THR A 171 20.13 -9.80 -3.92
C THR A 171 20.65 -9.00 -2.73
N VAL A 172 21.08 -9.65 -1.64
CA VAL A 172 21.72 -8.99 -0.49
C VAL A 172 22.98 -8.24 -0.94
N LYS A 173 23.84 -8.88 -1.76
CA LYS A 173 25.03 -8.24 -2.34
C LYS A 173 24.64 -7.02 -3.21
N LYS A 174 23.63 -7.16 -4.06
CA LYS A 174 23.13 -6.08 -4.93
C LYS A 174 22.60 -4.88 -4.13
N VAL A 175 21.83 -5.13 -3.07
CA VAL A 175 21.32 -4.06 -2.19
C VAL A 175 22.48 -3.40 -1.42
N ALA A 176 23.44 -4.18 -0.90
CA ALA A 176 24.60 -3.62 -0.21
C ALA A 176 25.42 -2.71 -1.12
N GLN A 177 25.73 -3.16 -2.34
CA GLN A 177 26.42 -2.36 -3.36
C GLN A 177 25.65 -1.08 -3.68
N PHE A 178 24.34 -1.18 -3.90
CA PHE A 178 23.49 -0.02 -4.12
C PHE A 178 23.54 0.96 -2.94
N LEU A 179 23.64 0.48 -1.71
CA LEU A 179 23.79 1.29 -0.50
C LEU A 179 25.24 1.77 -0.24
N ASN A 180 26.17 1.53 -1.17
CA ASN A 180 27.61 1.81 -1.03
C ASN A 180 28.22 1.10 0.19
N LYS A 181 27.84 -0.16 0.40
CA LYS A 181 28.37 -1.04 1.44
C LYS A 181 29.00 -2.26 0.80
N SER A 182 30.12 -2.70 1.36
CA SER A 182 30.76 -3.97 1.05
C SER A 182 30.44 -4.95 2.17
N LEU A 183 30.02 -6.17 1.81
CA LEU A 183 29.78 -7.24 2.76
C LEU A 183 30.73 -8.40 2.44
N SER A 184 31.28 -9.03 3.48
CA SER A 184 31.99 -10.29 3.34
C SER A 184 31.00 -11.43 3.03
N ASP A 185 31.51 -12.55 2.52
CA ASP A 185 30.67 -13.72 2.25
C ASP A 185 30.02 -14.26 3.53
N GLU A 186 30.70 -14.17 4.67
CA GLU A 186 30.16 -14.52 5.99
C GLU A 186 29.00 -13.59 6.39
N GLN A 187 29.13 -12.29 6.16
CA GLN A 187 28.05 -11.33 6.45
C GLN A 187 26.84 -11.56 5.56
N VAL A 188 27.06 -11.89 4.27
CA VAL A 188 25.98 -12.26 3.34
C VAL A 188 25.31 -13.54 3.78
N ALA A 189 26.05 -14.55 4.22
CA ALA A 189 25.50 -15.80 4.74
C ALA A 189 24.68 -15.56 6.02
N GLN A 190 25.18 -14.74 6.95
CA GLN A 190 24.46 -14.36 8.17
C GLN A 190 23.16 -13.62 7.86
N MET A 191 23.20 -12.65 6.94
CA MET A 191 22.01 -11.90 6.51
C MET A 191 21.00 -12.82 5.83
N SER A 192 21.45 -13.70 4.94
CA SER A 192 20.59 -14.66 4.24
C SER A 192 19.93 -15.63 5.22
N LYS A 193 20.65 -16.08 6.24
CA LYS A 193 20.09 -16.89 7.33
C LYS A 193 19.06 -16.10 8.13
N HIS A 194 19.33 -14.85 8.47
CA HIS A 194 18.39 -14.00 9.20
C HIS A 194 17.09 -13.74 8.42
N LEU A 195 17.22 -13.47 7.12
CA LEU A 195 16.10 -13.18 6.21
C LEU A 195 15.37 -14.44 5.71
N ASN A 196 15.87 -15.64 6.02
CA ASN A 196 15.17 -16.87 5.70
C ASN A 196 13.74 -16.81 6.28
N ILE A 197 12.74 -17.17 5.47
CA ILE A 197 11.33 -16.97 5.80
C ILE A 197 10.92 -17.58 7.15
N GLU A 198 11.49 -18.74 7.50
CA GLU A 198 11.20 -19.41 8.76
C GLU A 198 11.73 -18.61 9.95
N ASN A 199 12.93 -18.04 9.84
CA ASN A 199 13.49 -17.18 10.88
C ASN A 199 12.76 -15.83 10.93
N PHE A 200 12.49 -15.25 9.76
CA PHE A 200 11.84 -13.94 9.64
C PHE A 200 10.40 -13.97 10.19
N ARG A 201 9.64 -15.04 9.94
CA ARG A 201 8.27 -15.21 10.47
C ARG A 201 8.22 -15.25 12.00
N ARG A 202 9.27 -15.79 12.64
CA ARG A 202 9.37 -15.92 14.10
C ARG A 202 9.95 -14.67 14.78
N ASN A 203 10.38 -13.68 14.01
CA ASN A 203 11.01 -12.48 14.55
C ASN A 203 9.93 -11.47 15.03
N PRO A 204 9.83 -11.19 16.36
CA PRO A 204 8.81 -10.31 16.92
C PRO A 204 8.94 -8.86 16.43
N ALA A 205 10.11 -8.44 15.95
CA ALA A 205 10.33 -7.09 15.43
C ALA A 205 9.61 -6.83 14.09
N VAL A 206 9.20 -7.87 13.37
CA VAL A 206 8.65 -7.77 12.01
C VAL A 206 7.37 -8.56 11.78
N ASN A 207 7.03 -9.51 12.66
CA ASN A 207 5.90 -10.42 12.46
C ASN A 207 4.53 -9.84 12.86
N MET A 208 4.51 -8.63 13.45
CA MET A 208 3.30 -7.91 13.86
C MET A 208 2.45 -8.65 14.92
N ASP A 209 3.02 -9.60 15.65
CA ASP A 209 2.25 -10.38 16.64
C ASP A 209 1.76 -9.52 17.81
N PHE A 210 2.41 -8.40 18.12
CA PHE A 210 1.93 -7.45 19.12
C PHE A 210 0.51 -6.92 18.79
N LEU A 211 0.10 -6.89 17.51
CA LEU A 211 -1.25 -6.51 17.11
C LEU A 211 -2.30 -7.54 17.56
N LYS A 212 -1.91 -8.80 17.78
CA LYS A 212 -2.78 -9.82 18.38
C LYS A 212 -3.03 -9.50 19.86
N GLU A 213 -1.98 -9.14 20.58
CA GLU A 213 -2.04 -8.83 22.02
C GLU A 213 -2.96 -7.64 22.31
N VAL A 214 -2.94 -6.62 21.43
CA VAL A 214 -3.84 -5.45 21.55
C VAL A 214 -5.21 -5.65 20.88
N GLY A 215 -5.53 -6.86 20.43
CA GLY A 215 -6.85 -7.21 19.89
C GLY A 215 -7.18 -6.56 18.54
N LEU A 216 -6.17 -6.26 17.71
CA LEU A 216 -6.34 -5.66 16.38
C LEU A 216 -6.29 -6.69 15.23
N LEU A 217 -5.92 -7.94 15.50
CA LEU A 217 -5.97 -9.04 14.53
C LEU A 217 -7.17 -9.95 14.77
N ASN A 218 -7.72 -10.52 13.71
CA ASN A 218 -8.77 -11.52 13.75
C ASN A 218 -8.18 -12.89 14.14
N SER A 219 -8.84 -13.57 15.07
CA SER A 219 -8.51 -14.93 15.47
C SER A 219 -8.84 -15.92 14.34
N GLY A 220 -8.01 -16.95 14.17
CA GLY A 220 -8.22 -18.00 13.15
C GLY A 220 -7.71 -17.63 11.75
N GLU A 221 -7.27 -16.39 11.53
CA GLU A 221 -6.63 -15.96 10.28
C GLU A 221 -5.13 -16.27 10.25
N GLN A 222 -4.57 -16.34 9.04
CA GLN A 222 -3.14 -16.57 8.85
C GLN A 222 -2.30 -15.40 9.39
N SER A 223 -1.06 -15.66 9.83
CA SER A 223 -0.13 -14.63 10.32
C SER A 223 0.26 -13.59 9.25
N PHE A 224 0.71 -12.41 9.69
CA PHE A 224 1.16 -11.32 8.82
C PHE A 224 2.26 -11.78 7.84
N ILE A 225 3.28 -12.46 8.36
CA ILE A 225 4.25 -13.20 7.55
C ILE A 225 3.65 -14.59 7.29
N ARG A 226 3.04 -14.76 6.10
CA ARG A 226 2.19 -15.90 5.75
C ARG A 226 3.00 -17.12 5.28
N LYS A 227 3.04 -17.40 3.96
CA LYS A 227 3.79 -18.54 3.40
C LYS A 227 5.22 -18.17 3.01
N GLY A 228 5.41 -16.97 2.45
CA GLY A 228 6.65 -16.58 1.78
C GLY A 228 6.86 -17.39 0.50
N GLY A 229 7.47 -16.76 -0.52
CA GLY A 229 7.70 -17.40 -1.81
C GLY A 229 6.75 -16.95 -2.92
N VAL A 230 6.87 -17.63 -4.04
CA VAL A 230 6.34 -17.25 -5.35
C VAL A 230 5.30 -18.27 -5.79
N GLY A 231 4.24 -17.85 -6.48
CA GLY A 231 3.22 -18.78 -6.99
C GLY A 231 2.14 -19.15 -5.96
N GLY A 232 2.17 -18.52 -4.78
CA GLY A 232 1.18 -18.75 -3.73
C GLY A 232 -0.24 -18.33 -4.11
N TRP A 233 -0.41 -17.65 -5.24
CA TRP A 233 -1.71 -17.32 -5.83
C TRP A 233 -2.49 -18.55 -6.32
N THR A 234 -1.80 -19.60 -6.75
CA THR A 234 -2.43 -20.82 -7.30
C THR A 234 -3.43 -21.49 -6.35
N SER A 235 -3.32 -21.28 -5.04
CA SER A 235 -4.25 -21.85 -4.07
C SER A 235 -5.58 -21.08 -3.95
N GLU A 236 -5.67 -19.85 -4.46
CA GLU A 236 -6.86 -19.00 -4.32
C GLU A 236 -7.57 -18.77 -5.67
N PHE A 237 -6.84 -18.81 -6.79
CA PHE A 237 -7.41 -18.56 -8.11
C PHE A 237 -8.03 -19.82 -8.70
N THR A 238 -9.33 -19.77 -9.02
CA THR A 238 -9.96 -20.75 -9.91
C THR A 238 -9.43 -20.59 -11.35
N PRO A 239 -9.57 -21.58 -12.23
CA PRO A 239 -9.16 -21.46 -13.64
C PRO A 239 -9.76 -20.23 -14.34
N GLU A 240 -11.02 -19.92 -14.08
CA GLU A 240 -11.74 -18.78 -14.68
C GLU A 240 -11.20 -17.44 -14.16
N LEU A 241 -11.00 -17.32 -12.84
CA LEU A 241 -10.39 -16.13 -12.24
C LEU A 241 -8.95 -15.95 -12.72
N ASN A 242 -8.20 -17.03 -12.85
CA ASN A 242 -6.84 -17.01 -13.34
C ASN A 242 -6.78 -16.47 -14.78
N GLN A 243 -7.62 -16.98 -15.67
CA GLN A 243 -7.70 -16.52 -17.05
C GLN A 243 -8.09 -15.04 -17.15
N ARG A 244 -9.03 -14.60 -16.29
CA ARG A 244 -9.40 -13.18 -16.19
C ARG A 244 -8.23 -12.32 -15.69
N ALA A 245 -7.49 -12.79 -14.70
CA ALA A 245 -6.31 -12.11 -14.19
C ALA A 245 -5.21 -12.03 -15.25
N ASP A 246 -4.98 -13.09 -16.03
CA ASP A 246 -4.01 -13.09 -17.13
C ASP A 246 -4.36 -12.07 -18.20
N ARG A 247 -5.64 -11.98 -18.61
CA ARG A 247 -6.10 -10.92 -19.52
C ARG A 247 -5.86 -9.53 -18.92
N TRP A 248 -6.23 -9.33 -17.66
CA TRP A 248 -6.03 -8.05 -16.99
C TRP A 248 -4.55 -7.66 -16.90
N ILE A 249 -3.65 -8.59 -16.60
CA ILE A 249 -2.20 -8.36 -16.59
C ILE A 249 -1.69 -8.05 -17.99
N HIS A 250 -2.09 -8.84 -18.98
CA HIS A 250 -1.67 -8.67 -20.37
C HIS A 250 -2.02 -7.27 -20.89
N GLU A 251 -3.24 -6.80 -20.67
CA GLU A 251 -3.67 -5.47 -21.11
C GLU A 251 -2.84 -4.33 -20.48
N HIS A 252 -2.48 -4.45 -19.19
CA HIS A 252 -1.66 -3.43 -18.53
C HIS A 252 -0.19 -3.47 -18.96
N LEU A 253 0.32 -4.65 -19.33
CA LEU A 253 1.70 -4.82 -19.79
C LEU A 253 1.90 -4.57 -21.28
N LYS A 254 0.82 -4.59 -22.08
CA LYS A 254 0.82 -4.51 -23.56
C LYS A 254 1.71 -3.41 -24.12
N ASN A 255 1.71 -2.23 -23.50
CA ASN A 255 2.45 -1.05 -23.96
C ASN A 255 3.67 -0.74 -23.06
N THR A 256 4.21 -1.75 -22.38
CA THR A 256 5.37 -1.63 -21.49
C THR A 256 6.39 -2.73 -21.76
N ASP A 257 7.64 -2.47 -21.39
CA ASP A 257 8.74 -3.43 -21.36
C ASP A 257 8.84 -4.18 -20.02
N ILE A 258 7.89 -4.00 -19.10
CA ILE A 258 7.86 -4.70 -17.80
C ILE A 258 7.57 -6.18 -18.02
N ARG A 259 8.45 -7.06 -17.54
CA ARG A 259 8.24 -8.51 -17.52
C ARG A 259 8.57 -9.04 -16.14
N PHE A 260 7.60 -9.67 -15.50
CA PHE A 260 7.81 -10.34 -14.21
C PHE A 260 8.61 -11.63 -14.45
N PRO A 261 9.62 -11.93 -13.60
CA PRO A 261 10.37 -13.17 -13.71
C PRO A 261 9.44 -14.40 -13.62
N SER A 262 9.75 -15.44 -14.39
CA SER A 262 8.97 -16.68 -14.36
C SER A 262 9.09 -17.36 -13.01
N THR A 263 7.98 -17.95 -12.58
CA THR A 263 7.92 -18.83 -11.43
C THR A 263 8.36 -20.21 -11.91
N ASN A 264 9.67 -20.41 -12.13
CA ASN A 264 10.18 -21.74 -12.48
C ASN A 264 9.96 -22.72 -11.33
#